data_AF-A0A6J6JK45-F1
#
_entry.id   AF-A0A6J6JK45-F1
#
_cell.length_a   1.000
_cell.length_b   1.000
_cell.length_c   1.000
_cell.angle_alpha   90.00
_cell.angle_beta   90.00
_cell.angle_gamma   90.00
#
_symmetry.space_group_name_H-M   'P 1'
#
loop_
_entity.id
_entity.type
_entity.pdbx_description
1 polymer ?
#
loop_
_entity_poly.entity_id
_entity_poly.type
_entity_poly.pdbx_seq_one_letter_code
_entity_poly.pdbx_strand_id
1 'polypeptide(L)'
;MQKLGNRRITGKEQFYTPTLLAESLLAEVLNQVPNLANRVVIEPAGGTGSFLKAASKAGVKRFLSFDIEPKHSDVTKADFLTAEIFESDAVAISNPPFGRNNALSIPFFNKAANHSEFICFIVPRSWRKWSVINRLDRRFHLISDQDIQIDYEDENGLPLSEKNSLATCFQIWQRRENLRPIFSVTDKGVIEKSDYANADVALTIFGFGCGKVLTEFDRKPNSTKMFLKLHHPAALNALQNADFSKFYRNTAYTEALSLPEINYLLNESIFGNPHLVETV
;
A
#
# COMPACT_ATOMS: atom_id res chain seq x y z
N MET A 1 -14.31 28.29 -0.46
CA MET A 1 -12.91 28.04 -0.89
C MET A 1 -12.89 26.83 -1.81
N GLN A 2 -12.43 27.01 -3.05
CA GLN A 2 -12.26 25.90 -4.01
C GLN A 2 -11.15 24.98 -3.47
N LYS A 3 -11.45 23.70 -3.24
CA LYS A 3 -10.43 22.71 -2.83
C LYS A 3 -9.39 22.63 -3.96
N LEU A 4 -8.17 23.09 -3.69
CA LEU A 4 -7.02 22.91 -4.56
C LEU A 4 -6.66 21.41 -4.59
N GLY A 5 -7.35 20.65 -5.44
CA GLY A 5 -7.02 19.28 -5.74
C GLY A 5 -5.68 19.24 -6.47
N ASN A 6 -4.77 18.37 -6.03
CA ASN A 6 -3.47 18.13 -6.66
C ASN A 6 -3.69 17.77 -8.15
N ARG A 7 -3.23 18.63 -9.07
CA ARG A 7 -3.41 18.55 -10.55
C ARG A 7 -2.45 17.58 -11.26
N ARG A 8 -1.79 16.65 -10.55
CA ARG A 8 -0.96 15.65 -11.23
C ARG A 8 -1.86 14.70 -12.03
N ILE A 9 -1.73 14.80 -13.36
CA ILE A 9 -2.13 13.78 -14.31
C ILE A 9 -1.02 12.74 -14.24
N THR A 10 -1.27 11.60 -13.57
CA THR A 10 -0.38 10.44 -13.70
C THR A 10 -0.46 9.99 -15.15
N GLY A 11 0.63 10.15 -15.91
CA GLY A 11 0.77 9.51 -17.21
C GLY A 11 0.72 7.99 -17.06
N LYS A 12 0.64 7.27 -18.19
CA LYS A 12 0.79 5.81 -18.26
C LYS A 12 2.24 5.41 -17.93
N GLU A 13 2.69 5.64 -16.70
CA GLU A 13 3.97 5.10 -16.23
C GLU A 13 3.76 3.59 -16.03
N GLN A 14 4.16 2.81 -17.03
CA GLN A 14 4.27 1.36 -16.94
C GLN A 14 5.57 1.04 -16.21
N PHE A 15 5.43 0.32 -15.11
CA PHE A 15 6.52 -0.04 -14.22
C PHE A 15 6.82 -1.52 -14.42
N TYR A 16 7.83 -1.84 -15.23
CA TYR A 16 8.21 -3.24 -15.46
C TYR A 16 9.04 -3.77 -14.30
N THR A 17 8.81 -5.04 -13.95
CA THR A 17 9.53 -5.72 -12.87
C THR A 17 10.83 -6.32 -13.44
N PRO A 18 12.02 -5.92 -12.95
CA PRO A 18 13.28 -6.52 -13.38
C PRO A 18 13.30 -8.03 -13.14
N THR A 19 13.95 -8.78 -14.04
CA THR A 19 13.94 -10.25 -13.99
C THR A 19 14.51 -10.79 -12.67
N LEU A 20 15.64 -10.23 -12.21
CA LEU A 20 16.27 -10.64 -10.96
C LEU A 20 15.39 -10.37 -9.74
N LEU A 21 14.62 -9.27 -9.76
CA LEU A 21 13.66 -8.98 -8.71
C LEU A 21 12.50 -9.98 -8.74
N ALA A 22 11.96 -10.31 -9.91
CA ALA A 22 10.89 -11.31 -10.02
C ALA A 22 11.34 -12.69 -9.49
N GLU A 23 12.59 -13.10 -9.76
CA GLU A 23 13.16 -14.35 -9.25
C GLU A 23 13.33 -14.35 -7.72
N SER A 24 13.83 -13.25 -7.13
CA SER A 24 14.01 -13.15 -5.69
C SER A 24 12.67 -13.13 -4.93
N LEU A 25 11.68 -12.42 -5.47
CA LEU A 25 10.33 -12.40 -4.89
C LEU A 25 9.63 -13.75 -5.02
N LEU A 26 9.83 -14.46 -6.12
CA LEU A 26 9.31 -15.82 -6.25
C LEU A 26 9.94 -16.79 -5.24
N ALA A 27 11.24 -16.63 -4.93
CA ALA A 27 11.88 -17.42 -3.88
C ALA A 27 11.18 -17.20 -2.51
N GLU A 28 10.77 -15.97 -2.20
CA GLU A 28 9.97 -15.71 -1.00
C GLU A 28 8.57 -16.35 -1.08
N VAL A 29 7.92 -16.32 -2.26
CA VAL A 29 6.65 -17.03 -2.46
C VAL A 29 6.81 -18.53 -2.22
N LEU A 30 7.91 -19.16 -2.67
CA LEU A 30 8.17 -20.59 -2.46
C LEU A 30 8.33 -20.94 -0.96
N ASN A 31 8.82 -20.02 -0.13
CA ASN A 31 8.92 -20.23 1.31
C ASN A 31 7.56 -20.22 2.01
N GLN A 32 6.60 -19.44 1.50
CA GLN A 32 5.29 -19.22 2.14
C GLN A 32 4.17 -20.06 1.51
N VAL A 33 4.30 -20.45 0.23
CA VAL A 33 3.26 -21.10 -0.55
C VAL A 33 3.63 -22.55 -0.85
N PRO A 34 2.99 -23.53 -0.18
CA PRO A 34 3.29 -24.93 -0.38
C PRO A 34 2.90 -25.39 -1.79
N ASN A 35 3.70 -26.30 -2.34
CA ASN A 35 3.42 -27.00 -3.60
C ASN A 35 3.19 -26.08 -4.81
N LEU A 36 3.81 -24.89 -4.86
CA LEU A 36 3.59 -23.89 -5.92
C LEU A 36 3.65 -24.48 -7.35
N ALA A 37 4.58 -25.40 -7.61
CA ALA A 37 4.74 -26.08 -8.90
C ALA A 37 3.49 -26.83 -9.39
N ASN A 38 2.63 -27.26 -8.46
CA ASN A 38 1.38 -27.99 -8.75
C ASN A 38 0.15 -27.06 -8.83
N ARG A 39 0.32 -25.76 -8.57
CA ARG A 39 -0.77 -24.78 -8.55
C ARG A 39 -0.88 -24.05 -9.87
N VAL A 40 -2.03 -23.39 -10.06
CA VAL A 40 -2.18 -22.39 -11.13
C VAL A 40 -1.65 -21.06 -10.64
N VAL A 41 -0.73 -20.47 -11.40
CA VAL A 41 -0.28 -19.09 -11.16
C VAL A 41 -1.10 -18.16 -12.04
N ILE A 42 -1.71 -17.16 -11.41
CA ILE A 42 -2.39 -16.07 -12.12
C ILE A 42 -1.47 -14.85 -12.09
N GLU A 43 -1.17 -14.26 -13.24
CA GLU A 43 -0.46 -12.99 -13.33
C GLU A 43 -1.41 -11.92 -13.92
N PRO A 44 -2.12 -11.16 -13.06
CA PRO A 44 -3.09 -10.15 -13.46
C PRO A 44 -2.59 -9.03 -14.38
N ALA A 45 -1.30 -8.66 -14.28
CA ALA A 45 -0.65 -7.62 -15.08
C ALA A 45 0.70 -8.15 -15.57
N GLY A 46 0.67 -8.93 -16.64
CA GLY A 46 1.78 -9.75 -17.11
C GLY A 46 2.93 -8.98 -17.75
N GLY A 47 2.68 -7.80 -18.36
CA GLY A 47 3.71 -6.97 -18.98
C GLY A 47 4.72 -7.75 -19.83
N THR A 48 5.97 -7.77 -19.38
CA THR A 48 7.14 -8.45 -19.99
C THR A 48 7.27 -9.95 -19.63
N GLY A 49 6.37 -10.49 -18.81
CA GLY A 49 6.34 -11.90 -18.40
C GLY A 49 7.43 -12.27 -17.39
N SER A 50 7.97 -11.31 -16.62
CA SER A 50 9.05 -11.57 -15.66
C SER A 50 8.66 -12.62 -14.60
N PHE A 51 7.45 -12.55 -14.03
CA PHE A 51 7.00 -13.56 -13.07
C PHE A 51 6.68 -14.90 -13.72
N LEU A 52 6.13 -14.94 -14.94
CA LEU A 52 5.99 -16.20 -15.70
C LEU A 52 7.33 -16.92 -15.87
N LYS A 53 8.37 -16.20 -16.29
CA LYS A 53 9.71 -16.76 -16.48
C LYS A 53 10.27 -17.30 -15.17
N ALA A 54 10.18 -16.53 -14.09
CA ALA A 54 10.64 -16.96 -12.78
C ALA A 54 9.87 -18.22 -12.31
N ALA A 55 8.55 -18.22 -12.40
CA ALA A 55 7.69 -19.31 -11.94
C ALA A 55 7.88 -20.58 -12.76
N SER A 56 8.11 -20.45 -14.07
CA SER A 56 8.46 -21.56 -14.95
C SER A 56 9.79 -22.22 -14.55
N LYS A 57 10.82 -21.42 -14.21
CA LYS A 57 12.08 -21.93 -13.66
C LYS A 57 11.89 -22.68 -12.33
N ALA A 58 10.91 -22.28 -11.52
CA ALA A 58 10.53 -22.97 -10.29
C ALA A 58 9.63 -24.22 -10.52
N GLY A 59 9.37 -24.60 -11.77
CA GLY A 59 8.62 -25.80 -12.12
C GLY A 59 7.11 -25.63 -12.21
N VAL A 60 6.59 -24.40 -12.15
CA VAL A 60 5.17 -24.11 -12.40
C VAL A 60 4.85 -24.38 -13.87
N LYS A 61 3.76 -25.10 -14.12
CA LYS A 61 3.34 -25.52 -15.48
C LYS A 61 2.07 -24.86 -15.98
N ARG A 62 1.26 -24.29 -15.07
CA ARG A 62 -0.06 -23.73 -15.39
C ARG A 62 -0.09 -22.25 -15.06
N PHE A 63 -0.31 -21.44 -16.09
CA PHE A 63 -0.32 -19.98 -16.00
C PHE A 63 -1.58 -19.41 -16.60
N LEU A 64 -2.14 -18.40 -15.95
CA LEU A 64 -3.13 -17.49 -16.52
C LEU A 64 -2.59 -16.07 -16.40
N SER A 65 -2.06 -15.52 -17.49
CA SER A 65 -1.46 -14.19 -17.51
C SER A 65 -2.22 -13.26 -18.41
N PHE A 66 -2.47 -12.04 -17.93
CA PHE A 66 -3.29 -11.05 -18.62
C PHE A 66 -2.57 -9.70 -18.67
N ASP A 67 -2.69 -8.99 -19.78
CA ASP A 67 -2.30 -7.58 -19.88
C ASP A 67 -3.11 -6.90 -20.98
N ILE A 68 -3.40 -5.60 -20.82
CA ILE A 68 -4.09 -4.82 -21.86
C ILE A 68 -3.16 -4.47 -23.04
N GLU A 69 -1.85 -4.41 -22.79
CA GLU A 69 -0.78 -4.09 -23.74
C GLU A 69 0.40 -5.08 -23.56
N PRO A 70 0.21 -6.40 -23.78
CA PRO A 70 1.21 -7.42 -23.45
C PRO A 70 2.51 -7.25 -24.25
N LYS A 71 3.63 -7.57 -23.60
CA LYS A 71 4.99 -7.54 -24.18
C LYS A 71 5.65 -8.92 -24.21
N HIS A 72 4.89 -9.98 -23.92
CA HIS A 72 5.35 -11.36 -23.91
C HIS A 72 4.32 -12.27 -24.57
N SER A 73 4.77 -13.27 -25.33
CA SER A 73 3.89 -14.16 -26.11
C SER A 73 2.91 -14.95 -25.26
N ASP A 74 3.33 -15.29 -24.04
CA ASP A 74 2.56 -16.12 -23.10
C ASP A 74 1.60 -15.29 -22.24
N VAL A 75 1.49 -13.98 -22.51
CA VAL A 75 0.58 -13.06 -21.81
C VAL A 75 -0.64 -12.80 -22.70
N THR A 76 -1.82 -13.14 -22.19
CA THR A 76 -3.08 -12.96 -22.92
C THR A 76 -3.45 -11.49 -22.98
N LYS A 77 -3.73 -10.98 -24.19
CA LYS A 77 -4.22 -9.61 -24.36
C LYS A 77 -5.67 -9.48 -23.86
N ALA A 78 -5.86 -9.03 -22.62
CA ALA A 78 -7.18 -8.82 -22.01
C ALA A 78 -7.09 -7.90 -20.78
N ASP A 79 -8.23 -7.31 -20.41
CA ASP A 79 -8.37 -6.63 -19.12
C ASP A 79 -8.71 -7.64 -18.01
N PHE A 80 -7.78 -7.85 -17.08
CA PHE A 80 -7.94 -8.75 -15.95
C PHE A 80 -9.20 -8.48 -15.10
N LEU A 81 -9.61 -7.22 -14.95
CA LEU A 81 -10.78 -6.87 -14.14
C LEU A 81 -12.08 -7.42 -14.74
N THR A 82 -12.11 -7.63 -16.06
CA THR A 82 -13.27 -8.17 -16.79
C THR A 82 -13.05 -9.59 -17.30
N ALA A 83 -11.83 -10.13 -17.21
CA ALA A 83 -11.51 -11.48 -17.63
C ALA A 83 -12.31 -12.54 -16.85
N GLU A 84 -12.76 -13.57 -17.57
CA GLU A 84 -13.37 -14.76 -16.99
C GLU A 84 -12.28 -15.73 -16.53
N ILE A 85 -12.35 -16.14 -15.27
CA ILE A 85 -11.37 -17.03 -14.64
C ILE A 85 -12.16 -18.11 -13.91
N PHE A 86 -11.90 -19.36 -14.25
CA PHE A 86 -12.60 -20.53 -13.69
C PHE A 86 -11.76 -21.28 -12.65
N GLU A 87 -10.54 -20.81 -12.39
CA GLU A 87 -9.67 -21.40 -11.40
C GLU A 87 -10.11 -21.03 -9.99
N SER A 88 -9.86 -21.96 -9.07
CA SER A 88 -9.96 -21.79 -7.64
C SER A 88 -8.63 -22.16 -7.02
N ASP A 89 -8.35 -21.63 -5.84
CA ASP A 89 -7.13 -21.93 -5.09
C ASP A 89 -5.85 -21.69 -5.91
N ALA A 90 -5.88 -20.67 -6.75
CA ALA A 90 -4.71 -20.22 -7.49
C ALA A 90 -3.75 -19.41 -6.60
N VAL A 91 -2.58 -19.10 -7.15
CA VAL A 91 -1.63 -18.16 -6.57
C VAL A 91 -1.52 -16.97 -7.52
N ALA A 92 -2.07 -15.83 -7.12
CA ALA A 92 -1.91 -14.60 -7.89
C ALA A 92 -0.55 -13.96 -7.56
N ILE A 93 0.29 -13.70 -8.56
CA ILE A 93 1.60 -13.05 -8.39
C ILE A 93 1.70 -11.92 -9.43
N SER A 94 1.97 -10.68 -9.01
CA SER A 94 2.02 -9.57 -9.97
C SER A 94 2.64 -8.29 -9.44
N ASN A 95 2.94 -7.39 -10.37
CA ASN A 95 3.12 -5.96 -10.13
C ASN A 95 1.94 -5.21 -10.78
N PRO A 96 0.76 -5.16 -10.14
CA PRO A 96 -0.42 -4.54 -10.75
C PRO A 96 -0.20 -3.03 -10.93
N PRO A 97 -0.89 -2.38 -11.88
CA PRO A 97 -0.88 -0.93 -11.95
C PRO A 97 -1.41 -0.34 -10.64
N PHE A 98 -0.72 0.65 -10.07
CA PHE A 98 -1.08 1.17 -8.75
C PHE A 98 -2.26 2.15 -8.80
N GLY A 99 -2.21 3.09 -9.76
CA GLY A 99 -3.14 4.20 -9.83
C GLY A 99 -3.04 5.17 -8.65
N ARG A 100 -3.63 6.36 -8.80
CA ARG A 100 -3.66 7.35 -7.72
C ARG A 100 -4.41 6.79 -6.50
N ASN A 101 -3.81 6.90 -5.31
CA ASN A 101 -4.41 6.41 -4.06
C ASN A 101 -4.81 4.91 -4.07
N ASN A 102 -4.06 4.08 -4.81
CA ASN A 102 -4.31 2.64 -4.99
C ASN A 102 -5.63 2.33 -5.72
N ALA A 103 -6.10 3.26 -6.56
CA ALA A 103 -7.37 3.10 -7.28
C ALA A 103 -7.36 1.95 -8.30
N LEU A 104 -6.19 1.49 -8.76
CA LEU A 104 -6.06 0.38 -9.70
C LEU A 104 -5.65 -0.92 -9.01
N SER A 105 -4.70 -0.88 -8.07
CA SER A 105 -4.21 -2.12 -7.43
C SER A 105 -5.21 -2.79 -6.49
N ILE A 106 -6.11 -2.03 -5.84
CA ILE A 106 -7.16 -2.61 -4.98
C ILE A 106 -8.18 -3.44 -5.78
N PRO A 107 -8.77 -2.95 -6.90
CA PRO A 107 -9.60 -3.78 -7.77
C PRO A 107 -8.92 -5.07 -8.23
N PHE A 108 -7.63 -5.01 -8.59
CA PHE A 108 -6.87 -6.19 -8.98
C PHE A 108 -6.80 -7.22 -7.84
N PHE A 109 -6.53 -6.77 -6.61
CA PHE A 109 -6.51 -7.65 -5.44
C PHE A 109 -7.88 -8.29 -5.19
N ASN A 110 -8.95 -7.49 -5.18
CA ASN A 110 -10.29 -7.97 -4.88
C ASN A 110 -10.84 -8.89 -5.98
N LYS A 111 -10.46 -8.69 -7.25
CA LYS A 111 -10.75 -9.63 -8.33
C LYS A 111 -9.97 -10.94 -8.15
N ALA A 112 -8.67 -10.87 -7.86
CA ALA A 112 -7.84 -12.05 -7.61
C ALA A 112 -8.32 -12.87 -6.40
N ALA A 113 -8.91 -12.23 -5.39
CA ALA A 113 -9.45 -12.86 -4.19
C ALA A 113 -10.55 -13.90 -4.48
N ASN A 114 -11.24 -13.79 -5.61
CA ASN A 114 -12.28 -14.75 -6.01
C ASN A 114 -11.72 -16.05 -6.59
N HIS A 115 -10.45 -16.06 -6.99
CA HIS A 115 -9.84 -17.17 -7.72
C HIS A 115 -8.63 -17.77 -6.99
N SER A 116 -8.12 -17.07 -5.97
CA SER A 116 -6.83 -17.38 -5.35
C SER A 116 -6.98 -17.87 -3.91
N GLU A 117 -6.05 -18.72 -3.47
CA GLU A 117 -5.75 -18.93 -2.06
C GLU A 117 -4.67 -17.95 -1.58
N PHE A 118 -3.70 -17.62 -2.44
CA PHE A 118 -2.63 -16.68 -2.13
C PHE A 118 -2.58 -15.52 -3.14
N ILE A 119 -2.33 -14.31 -2.66
CA ILE A 119 -2.10 -13.12 -3.48
C ILE A 119 -0.78 -12.47 -3.07
N CYS A 120 0.16 -12.40 -4.01
CA CYS A 120 1.55 -11.98 -3.81
C CYS A 120 1.85 -10.78 -4.72
N PHE A 121 1.64 -9.56 -4.22
CA PHE A 121 1.73 -8.35 -5.05
C PHE A 121 2.88 -7.44 -4.62
N ILE A 122 3.55 -6.89 -5.64
CA ILE A 122 4.31 -5.64 -5.50
C ILE A 122 3.30 -4.49 -5.41
N VAL A 123 3.37 -3.69 -4.35
CA VAL A 123 2.42 -2.59 -4.09
C VAL A 123 3.11 -1.40 -3.44
N PRO A 124 2.53 -0.19 -3.47
CA PRO A 124 3.09 0.93 -2.71
C PRO A 124 2.95 0.69 -1.21
N ARG A 125 3.92 1.15 -0.41
CA ARG A 125 3.91 1.05 1.06
C ARG A 125 2.67 1.61 1.74
N SER A 126 1.91 2.45 1.04
CA SER A 126 0.58 2.91 1.49
C SER A 126 -0.41 1.78 1.77
N TRP A 127 -0.19 0.57 1.26
CA TRP A 127 -0.96 -0.63 1.61
C TRP A 127 -0.86 -1.00 3.10
N ARG A 128 0.15 -0.52 3.83
CA ARG A 128 0.25 -0.66 5.28
C ARG A 128 -0.73 0.23 6.07
N LYS A 129 -1.37 1.21 5.42
CA LYS A 129 -2.33 2.09 6.08
C LYS A 129 -3.68 1.39 6.22
N TRP A 130 -4.34 1.53 7.38
CA TRP A 130 -5.68 0.97 7.62
C TRP A 130 -6.72 1.37 6.57
N SER A 131 -6.64 2.60 6.04
CA SER A 131 -7.55 3.07 4.98
C SER A 131 -7.40 2.31 3.65
N VAL A 132 -6.28 1.64 3.42
CA VAL A 132 -6.08 0.72 2.28
C VAL A 132 -6.47 -0.69 2.68
N ILE A 133 -5.95 -1.19 3.81
CA ILE A 133 -6.24 -2.53 4.34
C ILE A 133 -7.75 -2.79 4.43
N ASN A 134 -8.54 -1.83 4.91
CA ASN A 134 -9.99 -1.97 5.05
C ASN A 134 -10.75 -2.06 3.71
N ARG A 135 -10.11 -1.73 2.58
CA ARG A 135 -10.68 -1.83 1.22
C ARG A 135 -10.29 -3.12 0.48
N LEU A 136 -9.30 -3.85 1.01
CA LEU A 136 -8.92 -5.16 0.50
C LEU A 136 -9.93 -6.22 0.98
N ASP A 137 -10.13 -7.26 0.16
CA ASP A 137 -11.02 -8.38 0.49
C ASP A 137 -10.69 -8.97 1.87
N ARG A 138 -11.71 -9.05 2.73
CA ARG A 138 -11.55 -9.41 4.14
C ARG A 138 -11.25 -10.89 4.34
N ARG A 139 -11.44 -11.75 3.34
CA ARG A 139 -11.04 -13.16 3.44
C ARG A 139 -9.52 -13.31 3.50
N PHE A 140 -8.77 -12.28 3.09
CA PHE A 140 -7.32 -12.34 3.01
C PHE A 140 -6.62 -11.69 4.20
N HIS A 141 -5.62 -12.41 4.72
CA HIS A 141 -4.79 -12.02 5.85
C HIS A 141 -3.33 -11.91 5.40
N LEU A 142 -2.68 -10.81 5.77
CA LEU A 142 -1.27 -10.57 5.46
C LEU A 142 -0.40 -11.57 6.22
N ILE A 143 0.48 -12.29 5.52
CA ILE A 143 1.40 -13.27 6.12
C ILE A 143 2.88 -12.92 5.88
N SER A 144 3.19 -12.10 4.88
CA SER A 144 4.54 -11.57 4.64
C SER A 144 4.47 -10.15 4.08
N ASP A 145 5.34 -9.27 4.54
CA ASP A 145 5.46 -7.86 4.13
C ASP A 145 6.93 -7.45 4.13
N GLN A 146 7.48 -7.22 2.93
CA GLN A 146 8.89 -6.92 2.73
C GLN A 146 9.04 -5.59 2.00
N ASP A 147 9.85 -4.67 2.52
CA ASP A 147 10.26 -3.49 1.77
C ASP A 147 11.11 -3.92 0.56
N ILE A 148 10.81 -3.34 -0.61
CA ILE A 148 11.59 -3.59 -1.82
C ILE A 148 12.00 -2.27 -2.44
N GLN A 149 13.16 -2.26 -3.06
CA GLN A 149 13.61 -1.18 -3.93
C GLN A 149 13.44 -1.66 -5.36
N ILE A 150 12.72 -0.88 -6.16
CA ILE A 150 12.56 -1.18 -7.57
C ILE A 150 13.24 -0.06 -8.34
N ASP A 151 14.35 -0.43 -8.97
CA ASP A 151 14.92 0.34 -10.05
C ASP A 151 14.10 -0.01 -11.29
N TYR A 152 13.03 0.75 -11.52
CA TYR A 152 12.12 0.47 -12.63
C TYR A 152 12.86 0.59 -13.96
N GLU A 153 12.63 -0.40 -14.81
CA GLU A 153 13.14 -0.43 -16.16
C GLU A 153 12.04 -0.04 -17.15
N ASP A 154 12.45 0.57 -18.27
CA ASP A 154 11.57 0.73 -19.42
C ASP A 154 11.38 -0.61 -20.17
N GLU A 155 10.64 -0.58 -21.27
CA GLU A 155 10.39 -1.78 -22.08
C GLU A 155 11.66 -2.41 -22.70
N ASN A 156 12.78 -1.68 -22.73
CA ASN A 156 14.06 -2.14 -23.24
C ASN A 156 15.02 -2.60 -22.13
N GLY A 157 14.59 -2.60 -20.87
CA GLY A 157 15.44 -2.95 -19.73
C GLY A 157 16.39 -1.82 -19.29
N LEU A 158 16.17 -0.57 -19.75
CA LEU A 158 16.99 0.57 -19.35
C LEU A 158 16.41 1.21 -18.07
N PRO A 159 17.26 1.62 -17.11
CA PRO A 159 16.78 2.28 -15.90
C PRO A 159 16.02 3.57 -16.23
N LEU A 160 14.80 3.71 -15.70
CA LEU A 160 14.07 4.97 -15.74
C LEU A 160 14.74 5.98 -14.78
N SER A 161 15.73 6.71 -15.28
CA SER A 161 16.34 7.83 -14.57
C SER A 161 15.35 8.99 -14.46
N GLU A 162 14.70 9.16 -13.30
CA GLU A 162 14.70 10.41 -12.50
C GLU A 162 13.81 10.40 -11.23
N LYS A 163 14.48 10.51 -10.07
CA LYS A 163 14.13 11.38 -8.91
C LYS A 163 12.83 11.22 -8.12
N ASN A 164 12.04 10.17 -8.26
CA ASN A 164 11.03 9.85 -7.23
C ASN A 164 11.03 8.35 -6.93
N SER A 165 11.84 7.92 -5.95
CA SER A 165 11.82 6.52 -5.51
C SER A 165 10.44 6.20 -4.96
N LEU A 166 9.63 5.53 -5.77
CA LEU A 166 8.33 5.03 -5.37
C LEU A 166 8.56 3.95 -4.31
N ALA A 167 8.17 4.24 -3.07
CA ALA A 167 8.37 3.35 -1.96
C ALA A 167 7.37 2.20 -2.06
N THR A 168 7.90 1.01 -2.36
CA THR A 168 7.13 -0.21 -2.59
C THR A 168 7.46 -1.27 -1.55
N CYS A 169 6.56 -2.23 -1.45
CA CYS A 169 6.72 -3.44 -0.68
C CYS A 169 6.17 -4.62 -1.48
N PHE A 170 6.69 -5.81 -1.22
CA PHE A 170 6.09 -7.05 -1.66
C PHE A 170 5.28 -7.64 -0.50
N GLN A 171 4.01 -7.94 -0.76
CA GLN A 171 3.12 -8.49 0.26
C GLN A 171 2.53 -9.81 -0.19
N ILE A 172 2.53 -10.79 0.71
CA ILE A 172 1.87 -12.09 0.53
C ILE A 172 0.67 -12.17 1.47
N TRP A 173 -0.49 -12.40 0.88
CA TRP A 173 -1.77 -12.53 1.58
C TRP A 173 -2.33 -13.92 1.35
N GLN A 174 -2.86 -14.53 2.42
CA GLN A 174 -3.50 -15.85 2.37
C GLN A 174 -4.98 -15.74 2.70
N ARG A 175 -5.81 -16.44 1.92
CA ARG A 175 -7.23 -16.60 2.18
C ARG A 175 -7.45 -17.46 3.42
N ARG A 176 -8.33 -17.03 4.31
CA ARG A 176 -8.75 -17.76 5.51
C ARG A 176 -10.27 -17.85 5.56
N GLU A 177 -10.77 -18.79 6.35
CA GLU A 177 -12.20 -18.96 6.59
C GLU A 177 -12.79 -17.78 7.36
N ASN A 178 -12.08 -17.30 8.37
CA ASN A 178 -12.50 -16.15 9.17
C ASN A 178 -12.17 -14.83 8.46
N LEU A 179 -13.12 -13.91 8.45
CA LEU A 179 -12.90 -12.57 7.91
C LEU A 179 -11.95 -11.79 8.82
N ARG A 180 -10.96 -11.14 8.19
CA ARG A 180 -10.10 -10.14 8.84
C ARG A 180 -10.96 -8.97 9.33
N PRO A 181 -10.70 -8.40 10.52
CA PRO A 181 -11.45 -7.25 11.01
C PRO A 181 -11.25 -6.00 10.15
N ILE A 182 -12.19 -5.08 10.30
CA ILE A 182 -12.04 -3.68 9.91
C ILE A 182 -11.35 -2.95 11.05
N PHE A 183 -10.28 -2.24 10.72
CA PHE A 183 -9.46 -1.52 11.69
C PHE A 183 -9.91 -0.06 11.80
N SER A 184 -10.05 0.43 13.02
CA SER A 184 -10.23 1.86 13.29
C SER A 184 -9.53 2.24 14.60
N VAL A 185 -9.30 3.53 14.83
CA VAL A 185 -8.70 4.02 16.07
C VAL A 185 -9.74 4.86 16.78
N THR A 186 -9.98 4.55 18.05
CA THR A 186 -10.92 5.33 18.87
C THR A 186 -10.36 6.73 19.11
N ASP A 187 -11.17 7.75 18.84
CA ASP A 187 -10.85 9.11 19.22
C ASP A 187 -11.14 9.31 20.71
N LYS A 188 -10.09 9.56 21.49
CA LYS A 188 -10.19 9.80 22.94
C LYS A 188 -10.35 11.29 23.28
N GLY A 189 -10.48 12.16 22.27
CA GLY A 189 -10.63 13.59 22.46
C GLY A 189 -9.38 14.25 23.02
N VAL A 190 -8.18 13.68 22.80
CA VAL A 190 -6.90 14.27 23.24
C VAL A 190 -6.60 15.55 22.45
N ILE A 191 -6.95 15.52 21.15
CA ILE A 191 -6.77 16.60 20.20
C ILE A 191 -8.02 16.77 19.35
N GLU A 192 -8.22 17.96 18.81
CA GLU A 192 -9.29 18.25 17.86
C GLU A 192 -8.74 19.04 16.66
N LYS A 193 -9.19 18.73 15.45
CA LYS A 193 -8.84 19.55 14.28
C LYS A 193 -9.46 20.94 14.40
N SER A 194 -8.63 21.96 14.21
CA SER A 194 -9.04 23.36 14.24
C SER A 194 -8.64 24.07 12.94
N ASP A 195 -9.10 25.31 12.78
CA ASP A 195 -8.49 26.24 11.84
C ASP A 195 -7.15 26.77 12.39
N TYR A 196 -6.40 27.46 11.51
CA TYR A 196 -5.09 28.03 11.83
C TYR A 196 -5.16 29.18 12.84
N ALA A 197 -6.30 29.87 12.95
CA ALA A 197 -6.44 31.04 13.82
C ALA A 197 -6.61 30.62 15.28
N ASN A 198 -7.34 29.52 15.51
CA ASN A 198 -7.78 29.07 16.84
C ASN A 198 -6.99 27.86 17.38
N ALA A 199 -6.05 27.31 16.62
CA ALA A 199 -5.28 26.14 17.05
C ALA A 199 -4.24 26.45 18.12
N ASP A 200 -3.97 25.50 18.99
CA ASP A 200 -2.90 25.60 19.97
C ASP A 200 -1.55 25.19 19.35
N VAL A 201 -1.57 24.22 18.43
CA VAL A 201 -0.37 23.74 17.73
C VAL A 201 -0.62 23.51 16.23
N ALA A 202 0.47 23.51 15.46
CA ALA A 202 0.48 23.05 14.07
C ALA A 202 1.39 21.83 13.92
N LEU A 203 0.83 20.70 13.51
CA LEU A 203 1.56 19.49 13.18
C LEU A 203 1.79 19.42 11.67
N THR A 204 3.03 19.24 11.22
CA THR A 204 3.32 18.98 9.81
C THR A 204 2.91 17.55 9.48
N ILE A 205 1.93 17.37 8.59
CA ILE A 205 1.33 16.07 8.27
C ILE A 205 1.61 15.61 6.84
N PHE A 206 2.30 16.42 6.04
CA PHE A 206 2.61 16.09 4.65
C PHE A 206 3.93 16.71 4.20
N GLY A 207 4.79 15.91 3.57
CA GLY A 207 6.05 16.37 3.00
C GLY A 207 7.15 16.59 4.03
N PHE A 208 8.13 17.43 3.68
CA PHE A 208 9.32 17.62 4.48
C PHE A 208 9.00 18.05 5.92
N GLY A 209 9.61 17.35 6.89
CA GLY A 209 9.36 17.57 8.31
C GLY A 209 8.04 16.98 8.81
N CYS A 210 7.47 15.99 8.12
CA CYS A 210 6.29 15.26 8.59
C CYS A 210 6.52 14.73 10.02
N GLY A 211 5.55 14.94 10.91
CA GLY A 211 5.67 14.67 12.34
C GLY A 211 6.15 15.86 13.18
N LYS A 212 6.65 16.95 12.57
CA LYS A 212 7.11 18.13 13.33
C LYS A 212 5.94 18.92 13.91
N VAL A 213 5.95 19.10 15.23
CA VAL A 213 5.01 19.92 16.00
C VAL A 213 5.57 21.33 16.17
N LEU A 214 4.72 22.35 15.99
CA LEU A 214 5.03 23.76 16.21
C LEU A 214 4.01 24.36 17.19
N THR A 215 4.51 24.97 18.26
CA THR A 215 3.68 25.78 19.20
C THR A 215 3.60 27.23 18.75
N GLU A 216 4.67 27.74 18.13
CA GLU A 216 4.71 29.05 17.49
C GLU A 216 4.70 28.90 15.96
N PHE A 217 3.70 29.49 15.30
CA PHE A 217 3.51 29.36 13.85
C PHE A 217 2.65 30.48 13.28
N ASP A 218 2.82 30.73 11.97
CA ASP A 218 2.00 31.68 11.23
C ASP A 218 0.53 31.28 11.23
N ARG A 219 -0.34 32.21 11.64
CA ARG A 219 -1.80 32.07 11.63
C ARG A 219 -2.36 32.29 10.21
N LYS A 220 -1.98 31.41 9.29
CA LYS A 220 -2.44 31.44 7.89
C LYS A 220 -2.75 30.03 7.35
N PRO A 221 -3.60 29.91 6.31
CA PRO A 221 -3.87 28.62 5.68
C PRO A 221 -2.58 27.92 5.23
N ASN A 222 -2.50 26.62 5.46
CA ASN A 222 -1.38 25.79 5.02
C ASN A 222 -1.86 24.37 4.69
N SER A 223 -1.47 23.85 3.53
CA SER A 223 -1.90 22.52 3.05
C SER A 223 -1.06 21.36 3.60
N THR A 224 0.10 21.62 4.20
CA THR A 224 0.99 20.60 4.77
C THR A 224 0.85 20.44 6.28
N LYS A 225 0.10 21.33 6.93
CA LYS A 225 -0.08 21.35 8.38
C LYS A 225 -1.51 20.98 8.76
N MET A 226 -1.62 20.22 9.84
CA MET A 226 -2.85 20.01 10.59
C MET A 226 -2.80 20.93 11.80
N PHE A 227 -3.76 21.84 11.89
CA PHE A 227 -3.92 22.72 13.03
C PHE A 227 -4.78 22.02 14.08
N LEU A 228 -4.31 21.98 15.32
CA LEU A 228 -4.90 21.17 16.39
C LEU A 228 -5.16 22.01 17.64
N LYS A 229 -6.32 21.82 18.24
CA LYS A 229 -6.57 22.18 19.64
C LYS A 229 -6.20 21.03 20.57
N LEU A 230 -5.72 21.37 21.75
CA LEU A 230 -5.30 20.41 22.77
C LEU A 230 -6.35 20.38 23.89
N HIS A 231 -6.92 19.20 24.14
CA HIS A 231 -7.98 19.00 25.14
C HIS A 231 -7.53 18.15 26.33
N HIS A 232 -6.26 17.73 26.34
CA HIS A 232 -5.69 16.93 27.42
C HIS A 232 -4.36 17.55 27.89
N PRO A 233 -4.07 17.60 29.21
CA PRO A 233 -2.87 18.24 29.75
C PRO A 233 -1.56 17.63 29.24
N ALA A 234 -1.56 16.32 28.94
CA ALA A 234 -0.41 15.63 28.38
C ALA A 234 -0.30 15.70 26.83
N ALA A 235 -1.27 16.32 26.13
CA ALA A 235 -1.35 16.25 24.67
C ALA A 235 -0.14 16.87 23.96
N LEU A 236 0.33 18.03 24.42
CA LEU A 236 1.51 18.69 23.83
C LEU A 236 2.77 17.81 23.97
N ASN A 237 3.01 17.31 25.19
CA ASN A 237 4.16 16.46 25.46
C ASN A 237 4.09 15.16 24.65
N ALA A 238 2.92 14.54 24.56
CA ALA A 238 2.73 13.32 23.76
C ALA A 238 2.97 13.60 22.26
N LEU A 239 2.44 14.70 21.71
CA LEU A 239 2.69 15.09 20.32
C LEU A 239 4.18 15.30 20.03
N GLN A 240 4.92 15.96 20.94
CA GLN A 240 6.34 16.28 20.74
C GLN A 240 7.25 15.05 20.83
N ASN A 241 6.85 14.01 21.57
CA ASN A 241 7.66 12.81 21.80
C ASN A 241 7.17 11.59 21.00
N ALA A 242 6.05 11.68 20.29
CA ALA A 242 5.53 10.58 19.49
C ALA A 242 6.46 10.24 18.32
N ASP A 243 6.79 8.95 18.16
CA ASP A 243 7.46 8.45 16.96
C ASP A 243 6.47 8.29 15.80
N PHE A 244 6.21 9.41 15.11
CA PHE A 244 5.34 9.39 13.94
C PHE A 244 5.90 8.56 12.77
N SER A 245 7.19 8.19 12.78
CA SER A 245 7.84 7.48 11.67
C SER A 245 7.27 6.07 11.48
N LYS A 246 6.64 5.53 12.52
CA LYS A 246 5.79 4.34 12.52
C LYS A 246 4.72 4.38 11.41
N PHE A 247 4.21 5.57 11.06
CA PHE A 247 3.10 5.71 10.11
C PHE A 247 3.39 6.61 8.90
N TYR A 248 4.15 7.69 9.05
CA TYR A 248 4.27 8.66 7.96
C TYR A 248 5.06 8.14 6.75
N ARG A 249 5.89 7.12 6.95
CA ARG A 249 6.65 6.44 5.88
C ARG A 249 5.82 5.43 5.09
N ASN A 250 4.61 5.10 5.54
CA ASN A 250 3.71 4.17 4.84
C ASN A 250 2.98 4.89 3.70
N THR A 251 3.74 5.40 2.74
CA THR A 251 3.27 6.21 1.61
C THR A 251 4.07 5.89 0.37
N ALA A 252 3.48 6.09 -0.81
CA ALA A 252 4.12 5.81 -2.09
C ALA A 252 5.28 6.79 -2.41
N TYR A 253 5.09 8.09 -2.14
CA TYR A 253 6.05 9.13 -2.57
C TYR A 253 6.39 10.10 -1.45
N THR A 254 5.36 10.72 -0.89
CA THR A 254 5.52 11.82 0.07
C THR A 254 4.98 11.39 1.41
N GLU A 255 5.78 11.56 2.44
CA GLU A 255 5.43 11.25 3.83
C GLU A 255 4.12 11.91 4.21
N ALA A 256 3.24 11.16 4.86
CA ALA A 256 1.92 11.66 5.24
C ALA A 256 1.33 10.98 6.48
N LEU A 257 0.74 11.80 7.36
CA LEU A 257 0.01 11.36 8.55
C LEU A 257 -1.48 11.63 8.42
N SER A 258 -2.27 10.70 8.91
CA SER A 258 -3.71 10.83 9.10
C SER A 258 -4.05 11.04 10.58
N LEU A 259 -5.23 11.60 10.85
CA LEU A 259 -5.69 11.80 12.23
C LEU A 259 -5.78 10.49 13.03
N PRO A 260 -6.29 9.36 12.48
CA PRO A 260 -6.28 8.09 13.22
C PRO A 260 -4.88 7.62 13.62
N GLU A 261 -3.87 7.81 12.76
CA GLU A 261 -2.47 7.45 13.06
C GLU A 261 -1.88 8.33 14.17
N ILE A 262 -2.23 9.62 14.19
CA ILE A 262 -1.86 10.54 15.27
C ILE A 262 -2.55 10.11 16.57
N ASN A 263 -3.87 9.90 16.54
CA ASN A 263 -4.63 9.44 17.70
C ASN A 263 -4.10 8.12 18.26
N TYR A 264 -3.69 7.18 17.42
CA TYR A 264 -3.10 5.91 17.86
C TYR A 264 -1.90 6.16 18.77
N LEU A 265 -0.96 7.00 18.34
CA LEU A 265 0.27 7.27 19.10
C LEU A 265 0.00 8.05 20.38
N LEU A 266 -0.92 9.01 20.32
CA LEU A 266 -1.32 9.78 21.51
C LEU A 266 -2.03 8.89 22.53
N ASN A 267 -2.92 8.02 22.06
CA ASN A 267 -3.62 7.08 22.92
C ASN A 267 -2.63 6.13 23.61
N GLU A 268 -1.70 5.55 22.84
CA GLU A 268 -0.66 4.65 23.34
C GLU A 268 0.21 5.36 24.40
N SER A 269 0.67 6.57 24.12
CA SER A 269 1.52 7.33 25.03
C SER A 269 0.82 7.78 26.30
N ILE A 270 -0.46 8.20 26.24
CA ILE A 270 -1.17 8.80 27.37
C ILE A 270 -1.91 7.76 28.21
N PHE A 271 -2.52 6.76 27.56
CA PHE A 271 -3.38 5.77 28.23
C PHE A 271 -2.75 4.38 28.34
N GLY A 272 -1.54 4.19 27.79
CA GLY A 272 -0.90 2.87 27.73
C GLY A 272 -1.58 1.89 26.77
N ASN A 273 -2.51 2.37 25.93
CA ASN A 273 -3.26 1.56 24.98
C ASN A 273 -3.57 2.41 23.73
N PRO A 274 -3.23 1.94 22.51
CA PRO A 274 -3.50 2.70 21.28
C PRO A 274 -4.98 2.87 20.95
N HIS A 275 -5.86 2.07 21.58
CA HIS A 275 -7.29 1.98 21.30
C HIS A 275 -7.58 1.68 19.82
N LEU A 276 -6.78 0.78 19.23
CA LEU A 276 -7.10 0.15 17.95
C LEU A 276 -8.31 -0.77 18.15
N VAL A 277 -9.34 -0.58 17.34
CA VAL A 277 -10.57 -1.34 17.33
C VAL A 277 -10.58 -2.25 16.12
N GLU A 278 -10.90 -3.52 16.37
CA GLU A 278 -11.03 -4.57 15.38
C GLU A 278 -12.49 -5.02 15.31
N THR A 279 -13.20 -4.62 14.26
CA THR A 279 -14.61 -4.98 14.06
C THR A 279 -14.73 -6.08 13.01
N VAL A 280 -15.20 -7.27 13.41
CA VAL A 280 -15.47 -8.37 12.48
C VAL A 280 -16.84 -8.18 11.82
#